data_AF-A0A2U1Q5I8-F1
#
_entry.id   AF-A0A2U1Q5I8-F1
#
_cell.length_a   1.000
_cell.length_b   1.000
_cell.length_c   1.000
_cell.angle_alpha   90.00
_cell.angle_beta   90.00
_cell.angle_gamma   90.00
#
_symmetry.space_group_name_H-M   'P 1'
#
loop_
_entity.id
_entity.type
_entity.pdbx_description
1 polymer ?
#
loop_
_entity_poly.entity_id
_entity_poly.type
_entity_poly.pdbx_seq_one_letter_code
_entity_poly.pdbx_strand_id
1 'polypeptide(L)'
;MSGGLLSSPWILGSFYLQPSPSPSPSPSPELSPLSSSSSVVCRAHFKAPKDLKFVLHDALDSNGFNTTYAREAREGFCSQIKKLSSIRRETSIIINGGVDLGKTALYIAAEDDSLISHSSVPLPVDAFISRLDDLSMDYCSRYSSSFGSSPDSFLESLERYLYVDKGFRRTDSISQLEQRAIYLHSVLTHRVGSLSMLSLIYSEILKMVRMWGLINFDVEISSPNDSHGSPRGYIKQKTTEFDQQHIVTTESLLLKVAPVFYVEILTCRF
;
A
#
# COMPACT_ATOMS: atom_id res chain seq x y z
N MET A 1 6.33 -26.91 52.35
CA MET A 1 5.59 -25.68 52.68
C MET A 1 6.27 -24.57 51.88
N SER A 2 5.87 -24.35 50.61
CA SER A 2 4.80 -23.43 50.14
C SER A 2 5.16 -21.97 50.45
N GLY A 3 5.21 -20.98 49.56
CA GLY A 3 4.89 -20.77 48.13
C GLY A 3 5.26 -19.29 47.82
N GLY A 4 5.20 -18.70 46.63
CA GLY A 4 4.89 -19.13 45.28
C GLY A 4 5.44 -18.06 44.30
N LEU A 5 5.86 -18.50 43.12
CA LEU A 5 6.27 -17.64 42.01
C LEU A 5 5.03 -17.33 41.16
N LEU A 6 4.68 -16.05 41.02
CA LEU A 6 3.72 -15.58 40.02
C LEU A 6 4.43 -15.53 38.67
N SER A 7 4.24 -16.59 37.88
CA SER A 7 4.59 -16.65 36.46
C SER A 7 3.51 -15.98 35.62
N SER A 8 3.85 -14.89 34.91
CA SER A 8 3.01 -14.30 33.87
C SER A 8 3.09 -15.14 32.58
N PRO A 9 1.97 -15.57 31.97
CA PRO A 9 1.99 -16.53 30.86
C PRO A 9 2.07 -15.91 29.45
N TRP A 10 2.42 -14.62 29.31
CA TRP A 10 2.20 -13.89 28.04
C TRP A 10 3.36 -13.90 27.03
N ILE A 11 4.41 -14.68 27.25
CA ILE A 11 5.47 -14.83 26.24
C ILE A 11 5.87 -16.31 26.17
N LEU A 12 5.07 -17.10 25.46
CA LEU A 12 5.50 -18.43 25.00
C LEU A 12 5.72 -18.37 23.49
N GLY A 13 6.81 -17.72 23.11
CA GLY A 13 7.39 -17.74 21.77
C GLY A 13 8.90 -17.58 21.94
N SER A 14 9.64 -18.69 21.85
CA SER A 14 11.09 -18.68 21.95
C SER A 14 11.69 -18.06 20.68
N PHE A 15 12.13 -16.80 20.75
CA PHE A 15 12.91 -16.19 19.67
C PHE A 15 14.36 -16.68 19.77
N TYR A 16 14.73 -17.66 18.94
CA TYR A 16 16.12 -18.05 18.77
C TYR A 16 16.76 -17.17 17.69
N LEU A 17 17.59 -16.22 18.13
CA LEU A 17 18.55 -15.53 17.28
C LEU A 17 19.79 -16.42 17.17
N GLN A 18 19.91 -17.16 16.07
CA GLN A 18 21.14 -17.90 15.77
C GLN A 18 22.00 -17.10 14.78
N PRO A 19 23.21 -16.65 15.17
CA PRO A 19 24.20 -16.19 14.20
C PRO A 19 24.87 -17.41 13.53
N SER A 20 24.96 -17.41 12.21
CA SER A 20 25.71 -18.40 11.44
C SER A 20 27.22 -18.29 11.72
N PRO A 21 28.00 -19.39 11.74
CA PRO A 21 29.44 -19.34 12.01
C PRO A 21 30.22 -18.83 10.78
N SER A 22 31.18 -17.95 11.02
CA SER A 22 32.15 -17.45 10.04
C SER A 22 33.41 -18.33 9.98
N PRO A 23 34.03 -18.55 8.81
CA PRO A 23 35.39 -19.08 8.72
C PRO A 23 36.44 -17.95 8.81
N SER A 24 37.56 -18.25 9.45
CA SER A 24 38.74 -17.39 9.73
C SER A 24 39.65 -17.13 8.49
N PRO A 25 40.62 -16.19 8.59
CA PRO A 25 40.92 -15.24 7.50
C PRO A 25 42.24 -15.47 6.73
N SER A 26 42.36 -14.84 5.55
CA SER A 26 43.64 -14.38 4.97
C SER A 26 43.40 -13.13 4.07
N PRO A 27 44.42 -12.28 3.82
CA PRO A 27 44.25 -10.83 3.77
C PRO A 27 44.02 -10.22 2.36
N SER A 28 43.41 -9.04 2.40
CA SER A 28 42.95 -8.14 1.31
C SER A 28 44.07 -7.59 0.40
N PRO A 29 43.72 -6.93 -0.74
CA PRO A 29 43.36 -5.51 -0.68
C PRO A 29 42.19 -5.04 -1.59
N GLU A 30 41.43 -4.09 -1.02
CA GLU A 30 40.87 -2.85 -1.63
C GLU A 30 39.88 -2.92 -2.83
N LEU A 31 38.60 -2.58 -2.59
CA LEU A 31 37.95 -1.30 -2.98
C LEU A 31 36.40 -1.37 -2.85
N SER A 32 35.85 -0.35 -2.19
CA SER A 32 34.47 0.20 -2.28
C SER A 32 33.30 -0.44 -1.50
N PRO A 33 32.43 0.36 -0.84
CA PRO A 33 31.37 -0.14 0.03
C PRO A 33 30.07 -0.42 -0.75
N LEU A 34 29.69 -1.68 -0.89
CA LEU A 34 28.30 -2.03 -1.17
C LEU A 34 27.51 -2.01 0.15
N SER A 35 26.55 -1.10 0.24
CA SER A 35 25.54 -1.08 1.28
C SER A 35 24.65 -2.31 1.13
N SER A 36 24.91 -3.34 1.94
CA SER A 36 24.08 -4.54 2.03
C SER A 36 22.83 -4.21 2.85
N SER A 37 21.73 -3.90 2.16
CA SER A 37 20.42 -3.83 2.80
C SER A 37 19.99 -5.24 3.22
N SER A 38 20.14 -5.57 4.50
CA SER A 38 19.62 -6.82 5.04
C SER A 38 18.09 -6.74 5.05
N SER A 39 17.43 -7.35 4.06
CA SER A 39 15.97 -7.51 4.10
C SER A 39 15.63 -8.52 5.19
N VAL A 40 15.22 -8.03 6.36
CA VAL A 40 14.64 -8.88 7.41
C VAL A 40 13.24 -9.28 6.92
N VAL A 41 13.12 -10.48 6.37
CA VAL A 41 11.81 -11.07 6.04
C VAL A 41 11.29 -11.76 7.30
N CYS A 42 10.41 -11.08 8.02
CA CYS A 42 9.62 -11.68 9.09
C CYS A 42 8.66 -12.72 8.48
N ARG A 43 9.05 -13.99 8.48
CA ARG A 43 8.18 -15.09 8.06
C ARG A 43 7.37 -15.57 9.25
N ALA A 44 6.30 -14.85 9.57
CA ALA A 44 5.36 -15.30 10.59
C ALA A 44 4.50 -16.44 10.02
N HIS A 45 4.63 -17.64 10.58
CA HIS A 45 3.77 -18.79 10.24
C HIS A 45 2.42 -18.67 10.96
N PHE A 46 1.63 -17.64 10.63
CA PHE A 46 0.25 -17.54 11.11
C PHE A 46 -0.68 -18.28 10.16
N LYS A 47 -1.33 -19.32 10.68
CA LYS A 47 -2.50 -19.92 10.05
C LYS A 47 -3.58 -18.83 10.05
N ALA A 48 -4.11 -18.47 8.88
CA ALA A 48 -5.09 -17.39 8.73
C ALA A 48 -6.19 -17.51 9.80
N PRO A 49 -6.30 -16.54 10.73
CA PRO A 49 -7.32 -16.58 11.76
C PRO A 49 -8.69 -16.53 11.08
N LYS A 50 -9.60 -17.43 11.46
CA LYS A 50 -11.00 -17.39 10.98
C LYS A 50 -11.70 -16.10 11.39
N ASP A 51 -11.23 -15.48 12.48
CA ASP A 51 -11.61 -14.17 12.96
C ASP A 51 -10.35 -13.31 13.15
N LEU A 52 -10.26 -12.19 12.43
CA LEU A 52 -9.25 -11.17 12.67
C LEU A 52 -9.50 -10.57 14.06
N LYS A 53 -8.89 -11.15 15.08
CA LYS A 53 -9.12 -10.77 16.48
C LYS A 53 -8.51 -9.40 16.73
N PHE A 54 -9.32 -8.44 17.16
CA PHE A 54 -8.94 -7.05 17.42
C PHE A 54 -8.13 -6.88 18.73
N VAL A 55 -7.14 -7.74 18.98
CA VAL A 55 -6.43 -7.84 20.27
C VAL A 55 -5.83 -6.51 20.72
N LEU A 56 -5.28 -5.72 19.79
CA LEU A 56 -4.76 -4.38 20.10
C LEU A 56 -5.86 -3.44 20.57
N HIS A 57 -7.00 -3.41 19.86
CA HIS A 57 -8.12 -2.54 20.21
C HIS A 57 -8.73 -2.96 21.55
N ASP A 58 -8.85 -4.27 21.80
CA ASP A 58 -9.36 -4.81 23.06
C ASP A 58 -8.47 -4.40 24.25
N ALA A 59 -7.15 -4.45 24.06
CA ALA A 59 -6.20 -4.00 25.07
C ALA A 59 -6.28 -2.48 25.29
N LEU A 60 -6.39 -1.68 24.24
CA LEU A 60 -6.52 -0.22 24.34
C LEU A 60 -7.83 0.20 25.02
N ASP A 61 -8.96 -0.38 24.63
CA ASP A 61 -10.26 -0.15 25.29
C ASP A 61 -10.22 -0.53 26.77
N SER A 62 -9.59 -1.67 27.11
CA SER A 62 -9.43 -2.11 28.50
C SER A 62 -8.57 -1.15 29.34
N ASN A 63 -7.73 -0.34 28.70
CA ASN A 63 -6.93 0.72 29.32
C ASN A 63 -7.62 2.10 29.25
N GLY A 64 -8.88 2.17 28.83
CA GLY A 64 -9.67 3.41 28.80
C GLY A 64 -9.46 4.29 27.56
N PHE A 65 -8.77 3.80 26.54
CA PHE A 65 -8.69 4.50 25.25
C PHE A 65 -9.95 4.22 24.43
N ASN A 66 -10.55 5.25 23.84
CA ASN A 66 -11.67 5.05 22.93
C ASN A 66 -11.17 4.52 21.57
N THR A 67 -11.46 3.27 21.24
CA THR A 67 -11.09 2.68 19.95
C THR A 67 -12.23 2.58 18.94
N THR A 68 -13.37 3.23 19.18
CA THR A 68 -14.59 3.11 18.35
C THR A 68 -14.30 3.32 16.85
N TYR A 69 -13.66 4.45 16.49
CA TYR A 69 -13.38 4.74 15.08
C TYR A 69 -12.25 3.90 14.50
N ALA A 70 -11.25 3.52 15.30
CA ALA A 70 -10.20 2.59 14.89
C ALA A 70 -10.79 1.22 14.53
N ARG A 71 -11.75 0.71 15.33
CA ARG A 71 -12.45 -0.55 15.05
C ARG A 71 -13.29 -0.46 13.78
N GLU A 72 -14.07 0.61 13.62
CA GLU A 72 -14.88 0.83 12.41
C GLU A 72 -14.01 0.85 11.15
N ALA A 73 -12.88 1.57 11.21
CA ALA A 73 -11.91 1.63 10.12
C ALA A 73 -11.29 0.24 9.83
N ARG A 74 -10.91 -0.50 10.87
CA ARG A 74 -10.38 -1.86 10.75
C ARG A 74 -11.41 -2.82 10.15
N GLU A 75 -12.68 -2.74 10.55
CA GLU A 75 -13.77 -3.53 9.95
C GLU A 75 -13.96 -3.21 8.47
N GLY A 76 -13.94 -1.92 8.13
CA GLY A 76 -13.96 -1.43 6.75
C GLY A 76 -12.82 -2.02 5.92
N PHE A 77 -11.59 -1.98 6.44
CA PHE A 77 -10.43 -2.62 5.83
C PHE A 77 -10.65 -4.13 5.63
N CYS A 78 -11.06 -4.84 6.67
CA CYS A 78 -11.31 -6.28 6.61
C CYS A 78 -12.37 -6.64 5.56
N SER A 79 -13.41 -5.82 5.42
CA SER A 79 -14.46 -6.01 4.40
C SER A 79 -13.92 -5.93 2.97
N GLN A 80 -12.89 -5.11 2.72
CA GLN A 80 -12.23 -5.02 1.42
C GLN A 80 -11.28 -6.19 1.19
N ILE A 81 -10.46 -6.55 2.18
CA ILE A 81 -9.52 -7.67 2.04
C ILE A 81 -10.23 -9.01 1.87
N LYS A 82 -11.40 -9.22 2.49
CA LYS A 82 -12.22 -10.43 2.27
C LYS A 82 -12.63 -10.63 0.80
N LYS A 83 -12.60 -9.58 -0.03
CA LYS A 83 -12.90 -9.67 -1.47
C LYS A 83 -11.67 -10.08 -2.31
N LEU A 84 -10.48 -10.16 -1.69
CA LEU A 84 -9.19 -10.48 -2.31
C LEU A 84 -8.91 -12.00 -2.34
N SER A 85 -9.48 -12.70 -3.33
CA SER A 85 -9.16 -14.12 -3.60
C SER A 85 -7.73 -14.30 -4.14
N SER A 86 -7.15 -15.50 -4.02
CA SER A 86 -5.80 -15.84 -4.53
C SER A 86 -5.57 -15.45 -6.00
N ILE A 87 -6.54 -15.74 -6.89
CA ILE A 87 -6.47 -15.39 -8.33
C ILE A 87 -6.38 -13.86 -8.53
N ARG A 88 -7.03 -13.08 -7.66
CA ARG A 88 -7.09 -11.62 -7.74
C ARG A 88 -5.86 -10.92 -7.18
N ARG A 89 -5.03 -11.63 -6.41
CA ARG A 89 -3.74 -11.13 -5.89
C ARG A 89 -2.70 -10.97 -7.00
N GLU A 90 -2.73 -11.89 -7.97
CA GLU A 90 -1.79 -11.94 -9.09
C GLU A 90 -2.27 -11.19 -10.34
N THR A 91 -3.54 -10.74 -10.38
CA THR A 91 -4.07 -9.93 -11.49
C THR A 91 -3.56 -8.50 -11.47
N SER A 92 -3.43 -7.89 -12.65
CA SER A 92 -3.13 -6.45 -12.79
C SER A 92 -4.20 -5.62 -12.06
N ILE A 93 -3.77 -4.56 -11.39
CA ILE A 93 -4.60 -3.69 -10.54
C ILE A 93 -5.82 -3.17 -11.27
N ILE A 94 -5.70 -2.94 -12.58
CA ILE A 94 -6.74 -2.34 -13.41
C ILE A 94 -7.86 -3.35 -13.71
N ILE A 95 -7.57 -4.65 -13.66
CA ILE A 95 -8.52 -5.73 -13.93
C ILE A 95 -9.26 -6.15 -12.64
N ASN A 96 -8.67 -5.87 -11.47
CA ASN A 96 -9.23 -6.28 -10.20
C ASN A 96 -10.33 -5.33 -9.70
N GLY A 97 -11.54 -5.46 -10.25
CA GLY A 97 -12.73 -4.75 -9.76
C GLY A 97 -13.29 -5.25 -8.42
N GLY A 98 -12.65 -6.26 -7.80
CA GLY A 98 -13.15 -6.88 -6.57
C GLY A 98 -12.75 -6.13 -5.29
N VAL A 99 -11.60 -5.47 -5.29
CA VAL A 99 -11.04 -4.78 -4.12
C VAL A 99 -10.84 -3.31 -4.45
N ASP A 100 -11.38 -2.45 -3.61
CA ASP A 100 -11.18 -1.01 -3.71
C ASP A 100 -9.90 -0.61 -2.96
N LEU A 101 -8.81 -0.38 -3.69
CA LEU A 101 -7.51 -0.06 -3.09
C LEU A 101 -7.50 1.34 -2.50
N GLY A 102 -8.16 2.31 -3.15
CA GLY A 102 -8.40 3.62 -2.57
C GLY A 102 -9.10 3.54 -1.21
N LYS A 103 -10.20 2.80 -1.14
CA LYS A 103 -10.96 2.62 0.11
C LYS A 103 -10.17 1.85 1.15
N THR A 104 -9.42 0.84 0.74
CA THR A 104 -8.53 0.08 1.63
C THR A 104 -7.45 0.97 2.24
N ALA A 105 -6.79 1.80 1.44
CA ALA A 105 -5.77 2.74 1.90
C ALA A 105 -6.34 3.81 2.85
N LEU A 106 -7.56 4.27 2.59
CA LEU A 106 -8.24 5.23 3.46
C LEU A 106 -8.66 4.62 4.78
N TYR A 107 -9.09 3.36 4.82
CA TYR A 107 -9.36 2.66 6.07
C TYR A 107 -8.10 2.45 6.91
N ILE A 108 -6.97 2.13 6.28
CA ILE A 108 -5.67 2.08 6.97
C ILE A 108 -5.35 3.44 7.60
N ALA A 109 -5.50 4.52 6.82
CA ALA A 109 -5.24 5.87 7.32
C ALA A 109 -6.21 6.30 8.43
N ALA A 110 -7.49 5.94 8.32
CA ALA A 110 -8.51 6.27 9.31
C ALA A 110 -8.25 5.57 10.65
N GLU A 111 -7.83 4.31 10.60
CA GLU A 111 -7.49 3.56 11.80
C GLU A 111 -6.26 4.14 12.48
N ASP A 112 -5.18 4.36 11.73
CA ASP A 112 -3.93 4.92 12.27
C ASP A 112 -4.16 6.33 12.84
N ASP A 113 -4.90 7.18 12.13
CA ASP A 113 -5.26 8.52 12.61
C ASP A 113 -6.06 8.44 13.92
N SER A 114 -7.05 7.54 14.01
CA SER A 114 -7.82 7.35 15.25
C SER A 114 -6.96 6.87 16.41
N LEU A 115 -5.98 6.00 16.17
CA LEU A 115 -5.11 5.45 17.21
C LEU A 115 -4.04 6.45 17.67
N ILE A 116 -3.46 7.22 16.75
CA ILE A 116 -2.37 8.18 17.05
C ILE A 116 -2.91 9.49 17.62
N SER A 117 -3.96 10.04 17.00
CA SER A 117 -4.44 11.39 17.33
C SER A 117 -5.46 11.41 18.47
N HIS A 118 -6.00 10.25 18.85
CA HIS A 118 -7.17 10.13 19.74
C HIS A 118 -8.33 11.03 19.31
N SER A 119 -8.48 11.26 17.99
CA SER A 119 -9.48 12.16 17.44
C SER A 119 -10.90 11.77 17.86
N SER A 120 -11.69 12.78 18.24
CA SER A 120 -13.13 12.63 18.50
C SER A 120 -13.96 12.58 17.21
N VAL A 121 -13.34 12.83 16.05
CA VAL A 121 -13.97 12.88 14.74
C VAL A 121 -13.29 11.86 13.82
N PRO A 122 -14.06 10.99 13.13
CA PRO A 122 -13.48 10.01 12.21
C PRO A 122 -12.95 10.67 10.94
N LEU A 123 -11.92 10.08 10.34
CA LEU A 123 -11.49 10.44 8.99
C LEU A 123 -12.64 10.23 7.99
N PRO A 124 -13.02 11.21 7.17
CA PRO A 124 -14.18 11.12 6.28
C PRO A 124 -13.84 10.29 5.03
N VAL A 125 -13.78 8.97 5.17
CA VAL A 125 -13.38 8.02 4.12
C VAL A 125 -14.17 8.25 2.82
N ASP A 126 -15.50 8.31 2.88
CA ASP A 126 -16.33 8.44 1.68
C ASP A 126 -16.14 9.78 0.96
N ALA A 127 -15.79 10.86 1.68
CA ALA A 127 -15.47 12.15 1.06
C ALA A 127 -14.17 12.08 0.25
N PHE A 128 -13.17 11.34 0.74
CA PHE A 128 -11.92 11.13 0.00
C PHE A 128 -12.08 10.16 -1.18
N ILE A 129 -13.01 9.20 -1.10
CA ILE A 129 -13.41 8.38 -2.25
C ILE A 129 -14.06 9.25 -3.32
N SER A 130 -15.05 10.07 -2.97
CA SER A 130 -15.66 11.02 -3.91
C SER A 130 -14.61 11.89 -4.58
N ARG A 131 -13.56 12.30 -3.85
CA ARG A 131 -12.46 13.09 -4.41
C ARG A 131 -11.60 12.33 -5.43
N LEU A 132 -11.44 11.00 -5.29
CA LEU A 132 -10.81 10.15 -6.31
C LEU A 132 -11.70 10.00 -7.54
N ASP A 133 -13.01 9.86 -7.33
CA ASP A 133 -13.99 9.77 -8.40
C ASP A 133 -14.02 11.08 -9.20
N ASP A 134 -14.05 12.22 -8.52
CA ASP A 134 -13.98 13.55 -9.11
C ASP A 134 -12.70 13.75 -9.92
N LEU A 135 -11.56 13.23 -9.42
CA LEU A 135 -10.28 13.26 -10.14
C LEU A 135 -10.37 12.45 -11.45
N SER A 136 -11.01 11.29 -11.40
CA SER A 136 -11.21 10.42 -12.57
C SER A 136 -12.17 11.03 -13.58
N MET A 137 -13.28 11.61 -13.12
CA MET A 137 -14.26 12.32 -13.95
C MET A 137 -13.67 13.56 -14.60
N ASP A 138 -12.91 14.35 -13.84
CA ASP A 138 -12.26 15.56 -14.36
C ASP A 138 -11.22 15.20 -15.44
N TYR A 139 -10.43 14.14 -15.27
CA TYR A 139 -9.57 13.60 -16.34
C TYR A 139 -10.38 13.30 -17.60
N CYS A 140 -11.46 12.50 -17.47
CA CYS A 140 -12.26 12.08 -18.62
C CYS A 140 -12.91 13.25 -19.35
N SER A 141 -13.31 14.29 -18.62
CA SER A 141 -13.91 15.49 -19.23
C SER A 141 -12.90 16.30 -20.07
N ARG A 142 -11.66 16.42 -19.59
CA ARG A 142 -10.62 17.25 -20.23
C ARG A 142 -9.85 16.52 -21.32
N TYR A 143 -9.66 15.22 -21.16
CA TYR A 143 -8.83 14.39 -22.02
C TYR A 143 -9.66 13.38 -22.83
N SER A 144 -10.96 13.66 -23.06
CA SER A 144 -11.84 12.76 -23.81
C SER A 144 -11.33 12.36 -25.21
N SER A 145 -10.56 13.23 -25.85
CA SER A 145 -9.94 12.95 -27.15
C SER A 145 -8.83 11.89 -27.08
N SER A 146 -8.19 11.67 -25.93
CA SER A 146 -7.13 10.66 -25.78
C SER A 146 -7.66 9.23 -25.77
N PHE A 147 -8.96 9.02 -25.53
CA PHE A 147 -9.56 7.68 -25.57
C PHE A 147 -9.57 7.07 -26.99
N GLY A 148 -9.53 7.92 -28.02
CA GLY A 148 -9.41 7.48 -29.42
C GLY A 148 -7.98 7.44 -29.96
N SER A 149 -6.98 7.83 -29.16
CA SER A 149 -5.58 7.86 -29.59
C SER A 149 -4.88 6.51 -29.37
N SER A 150 -3.60 6.42 -29.75
CA SER A 150 -2.81 5.23 -29.44
C SER A 150 -2.69 5.05 -27.92
N PRO A 151 -2.56 3.81 -27.41
CA PRO A 151 -2.44 3.59 -25.98
C PRO A 151 -1.27 4.36 -25.34
N ASP A 152 -0.15 4.54 -26.04
CA ASP A 152 0.98 5.35 -25.56
C ASP A 152 0.59 6.82 -25.39
N SER A 153 -0.12 7.39 -26.38
CA SER A 153 -0.61 8.77 -26.32
C SER A 153 -1.64 8.96 -25.20
N PHE A 154 -2.49 7.96 -24.97
CA PHE A 154 -3.40 7.94 -23.82
C PHE A 154 -2.62 7.99 -22.50
N LEU A 155 -1.61 7.15 -22.33
CA LEU A 155 -0.79 7.09 -21.11
C LEU A 155 -0.02 8.39 -20.86
N GLU A 156 0.58 8.98 -21.89
CA GLU A 156 1.22 10.30 -21.82
C GLU A 156 0.23 11.38 -21.38
N SER A 157 -1.01 11.34 -21.89
CA SER A 157 -2.05 12.29 -21.49
C SER A 157 -2.43 12.17 -20.02
N LEU A 158 -2.50 10.94 -19.50
CA LEU A 158 -2.78 10.67 -18.09
C LEU A 158 -1.64 11.13 -17.18
N GLU A 159 -0.40 10.89 -17.58
CA GLU A 159 0.79 11.37 -16.86
C GLU A 159 0.83 12.90 -16.82
N ARG A 160 0.58 13.56 -17.96
CA ARG A 160 0.49 15.01 -18.05
C ARG A 160 -0.62 15.54 -17.14
N TYR A 161 -1.80 14.95 -17.18
CA TYR A 161 -2.90 15.34 -16.30
C TYR A 161 -2.50 15.24 -14.81
N LEU A 162 -1.95 14.10 -14.39
CA LEU A 162 -1.69 13.85 -12.98
C LEU A 162 -0.52 14.71 -12.45
N TYR A 163 0.59 14.77 -13.19
CA TYR A 163 1.82 15.39 -12.71
C TYR A 163 1.96 16.85 -13.08
N VAL A 164 1.40 17.28 -14.22
CA VAL A 164 1.47 18.68 -14.67
C VAL A 164 0.21 19.43 -14.27
N ASP A 165 -0.96 18.98 -14.70
CA ASP A 165 -2.20 19.76 -14.49
C ASP A 165 -2.67 19.72 -13.02
N LYS A 166 -2.54 18.57 -12.36
CA LYS A 166 -2.90 18.39 -10.95
C LYS A 166 -1.72 18.59 -9.99
N GLY A 167 -0.50 18.65 -10.51
CA GLY A 167 0.70 18.97 -9.74
C GLY A 167 1.07 17.91 -8.68
N PHE A 168 0.65 16.65 -8.87
CA PHE A 168 1.11 15.58 -8.00
C PHE A 168 2.61 15.38 -8.18
N ARG A 169 3.33 15.29 -7.06
CA ARG A 169 4.78 15.10 -7.04
C ARG A 169 5.20 14.09 -5.99
N ARG A 170 6.30 13.40 -6.27
CA ARG A 170 6.92 12.47 -5.32
C ARG A 170 7.58 13.25 -4.19
N THR A 171 7.51 12.72 -2.97
CA THR A 171 8.25 13.29 -1.84
C THR A 171 9.74 13.00 -1.98
N ASP A 172 10.58 14.01 -1.78
CA ASP A 172 12.04 13.83 -1.65
C ASP A 172 12.34 13.31 -0.24
N SER A 173 13.21 12.31 -0.14
CA SER A 173 13.46 11.46 1.04
C SER A 173 14.16 12.15 2.23
N ILE A 174 14.07 13.48 2.37
CA ILE A 174 14.93 14.27 3.27
C ILE A 174 14.16 15.09 4.32
N SER A 175 12.82 15.13 4.34
CA SER A 175 12.09 16.01 5.28
C SER A 175 10.88 15.39 5.97
N GLN A 176 10.57 15.88 7.18
CA GLN A 176 9.44 15.56 8.07
C GLN A 176 8.03 15.48 7.41
N LEU A 177 7.89 15.95 6.17
CA LEU A 177 6.74 15.70 5.29
C LEU A 177 6.48 14.20 5.02
N GLU A 178 7.45 13.35 5.31
CA GLU A 178 7.45 11.89 5.14
C GLU A 178 6.23 11.19 5.76
N GLN A 179 5.75 11.64 6.93
CA GLN A 179 4.63 10.99 7.62
C GLN A 179 3.26 11.28 6.99
N ARG A 180 3.14 12.36 6.21
CA ARG A 180 1.91 12.71 5.47
C ARG A 180 1.92 12.15 4.05
N ALA A 181 3.09 11.92 3.48
CA ALA A 181 3.24 11.37 2.12
C ALA A 181 2.87 9.88 2.01
N ILE A 182 2.69 9.19 3.14
CA ILE A 182 2.32 7.77 3.20
C ILE A 182 0.80 7.53 3.22
N TYR A 183 -0.02 8.54 3.55
CA TYR A 183 -1.48 8.37 3.64
C TYR A 183 -2.23 9.01 2.49
N LEU A 184 -3.13 8.25 1.88
CA LEU A 184 -3.85 8.66 0.68
C LEU A 184 -4.61 9.98 0.85
N HIS A 185 -5.31 10.17 1.97
CA HIS A 185 -6.04 11.41 2.26
C HIS A 185 -5.13 12.66 2.26
N SER A 186 -3.91 12.50 2.78
CA SER A 186 -2.90 13.55 2.85
C SER A 186 -2.31 13.83 1.47
N VAL A 187 -2.02 12.79 0.68
CA VAL A 187 -1.52 12.92 -0.70
C VAL A 187 -2.56 13.60 -1.60
N LEU A 188 -3.83 13.23 -1.49
CA LEU A 188 -4.92 13.86 -2.23
C LEU A 188 -5.06 15.35 -1.88
N THR A 189 -4.71 15.76 -0.67
CA THR A 189 -4.82 17.16 -0.25
C THR A 189 -3.60 17.99 -0.66
N HIS A 190 -2.40 17.48 -0.38
CA HIS A 190 -1.16 18.24 -0.54
C HIS A 190 -0.49 18.04 -1.89
N ARG A 191 -0.95 17.05 -2.67
CA ARG A 191 -0.36 16.65 -3.96
C ARG A 191 1.10 16.22 -3.85
N VAL A 192 1.52 15.76 -2.67
CA VAL A 192 2.86 15.20 -2.41
C VAL A 192 2.67 13.82 -1.81
N GLY A 193 3.28 12.80 -2.41
CA GLY A 193 3.10 11.42 -1.97
C GLY A 193 4.31 10.53 -2.19
N SER A 194 4.33 9.40 -1.49
CA SER A 194 5.23 8.29 -1.79
C SER A 194 4.94 7.71 -3.17
N LEU A 195 5.92 6.99 -3.74
CA LEU A 195 5.77 6.31 -5.02
C LEU A 195 4.55 5.36 -5.03
N SER A 196 4.31 4.69 -3.91
CA SER A 196 3.18 3.79 -3.70
C SER A 196 1.84 4.53 -3.72
N MET A 197 1.73 5.66 -3.01
CA MET A 197 0.49 6.46 -3.01
C MET A 197 0.19 7.05 -4.39
N LEU A 198 1.21 7.52 -5.10
CA LEU A 198 1.03 8.03 -6.46
C LEU A 198 0.64 6.91 -7.42
N SER A 199 1.23 5.73 -7.30
CA SER A 199 0.87 4.55 -8.10
C SER A 199 -0.58 4.13 -7.82
N LEU A 200 -1.02 4.22 -6.58
CA LEU A 200 -2.41 3.96 -6.20
C LEU A 200 -3.36 4.94 -6.90
N ILE A 201 -3.12 6.26 -6.79
CA ILE A 201 -3.96 7.27 -7.45
C ILE A 201 -4.01 7.05 -8.96
N TYR A 202 -2.85 6.79 -9.58
CA TYR A 202 -2.76 6.48 -11.01
C TYR A 202 -3.60 5.25 -11.38
N SER A 203 -3.53 4.20 -10.56
CA SER A 203 -4.29 2.96 -10.76
C SER A 203 -5.80 3.14 -10.58
N GLU A 204 -6.24 4.01 -9.67
CA GLU A 204 -7.65 4.28 -9.41
C GLU A 204 -8.29 5.00 -10.61
N ILE A 205 -7.58 5.97 -11.21
CA ILE A 205 -8.05 6.63 -12.44
C ILE A 205 -8.16 5.61 -13.58
N LEU A 206 -7.13 4.79 -13.79
CA LEU A 206 -7.14 3.76 -14.84
C LEU A 206 -8.27 2.74 -14.64
N LYS A 207 -8.50 2.30 -13.40
CA LYS A 207 -9.58 1.39 -13.04
C LYS A 207 -10.93 2.01 -13.40
N MET A 208 -11.16 3.28 -13.08
CA MET A 208 -12.40 3.99 -13.42
C MET A 208 -12.61 4.14 -14.93
N VAL A 209 -11.58 4.59 -15.65
CA VAL A 209 -11.62 4.73 -17.12
C VAL A 209 -11.96 3.39 -17.79
N ARG A 210 -11.39 2.28 -17.28
CA ARG A 210 -11.71 0.93 -17.76
C ARG A 210 -13.13 0.49 -17.41
N MET A 211 -13.57 0.74 -16.18
CA MET A 211 -14.93 0.41 -15.72
C MET A 211 -16.01 1.12 -16.54
N TRP A 212 -15.73 2.34 -17.02
CA TRP A 212 -16.60 3.07 -17.95
C TRP A 212 -16.51 2.60 -19.41
N GLY A 213 -15.65 1.62 -19.71
CA GLY A 213 -15.48 1.08 -21.07
C GLY A 213 -14.78 2.03 -22.03
N LEU A 214 -14.04 3.03 -21.50
CA LEU A 214 -13.34 4.04 -22.32
C LEU A 214 -12.01 3.53 -22.88
N ILE A 215 -11.44 2.47 -22.29
CA ILE A 215 -10.25 1.77 -22.77
C ILE A 215 -10.48 0.26 -22.79
N ASN A 216 -9.85 -0.42 -23.75
CA ASN A 216 -9.98 -1.87 -23.98
C ASN A 216 -8.65 -2.63 -23.89
N PHE A 217 -7.57 -1.97 -23.44
CA PHE A 217 -6.25 -2.56 -23.28
C PHE A 217 -5.86 -2.68 -21.80
N ASP A 218 -4.95 -3.61 -21.53
CA ASP A 218 -4.39 -3.83 -20.20
C ASP A 218 -3.17 -2.92 -20.01
N VAL A 219 -3.18 -2.15 -18.93
CA VAL A 219 -2.05 -1.33 -18.51
C VAL A 219 -1.44 -1.94 -17.25
N GLU A 220 -0.13 -1.85 -17.16
CA GLU A 220 0.62 -2.12 -15.93
C GLU A 220 1.34 -0.84 -15.52
N ILE A 221 1.65 -0.73 -14.22
CA ILE A 221 2.29 0.45 -13.67
C ILE A 221 3.72 0.06 -13.30
N SER A 222 4.67 0.78 -13.86
CA SER A 222 6.07 0.71 -13.45
C SER A 222 6.34 1.78 -12.39
N SER A 223 7.09 1.38 -11.37
CA SER A 223 7.60 2.25 -10.33
C SER A 223 9.11 2.34 -10.51
N PRO A 224 9.64 3.44 -11.06
CA PRO A 224 11.07 3.56 -11.29
C PRO A 224 11.83 3.63 -9.95
N ASN A 225 12.99 2.97 -9.91
CA ASN A 225 13.84 2.89 -8.71
C ASN A 225 14.63 4.18 -8.45
N ASP A 226 14.53 5.18 -9.32
CA ASP A 226 15.18 6.47 -9.15
C ASP A 226 14.49 7.31 -8.06
N SER A 227 15.21 8.28 -7.49
CA SER A 227 14.70 9.10 -6.37
C SER A 227 13.60 10.07 -6.78
N HIS A 228 13.51 10.44 -8.07
CA HIS A 228 12.61 11.49 -8.56
C HIS A 228 11.58 11.01 -9.59
N GLY A 229 11.68 9.77 -10.06
CA GLY A 229 10.74 9.25 -11.05
C GLY A 229 9.33 9.11 -10.46
N SER A 230 8.37 9.55 -11.26
CA SER A 230 6.95 9.36 -10.98
C SER A 230 6.46 8.04 -11.57
N PRO A 231 5.40 7.42 -11.03
CA PRO A 231 4.82 6.20 -11.60
C PRO A 231 4.42 6.39 -13.06
N ARG A 232 4.68 5.39 -13.89
CA ARG A 232 4.34 5.41 -15.32
C ARG A 232 3.53 4.18 -15.69
N GLY A 233 2.57 4.37 -16.58
CA GLY A 233 1.83 3.26 -17.16
C GLY A 233 2.52 2.73 -18.42
N TYR A 234 2.37 1.45 -18.70
CA TYR A 234 2.78 0.85 -19.97
C TYR A 234 1.79 -0.24 -20.37
N ILE A 235 1.70 -0.52 -21.68
CA ILE A 235 0.82 -1.56 -22.22
C ILE A 235 1.37 -2.92 -21.82
N LYS A 236 0.53 -3.78 -21.25
CA LYS A 236 0.89 -5.17 -20.94
C LYS A 236 1.14 -5.95 -22.23
N GLN A 237 2.41 -6.15 -22.59
CA GLN A 237 2.80 -7.10 -23.65
C GLN A 237 3.04 -8.49 -23.04
N LYS A 238 3.02 -9.56 -23.86
CA LYS A 238 3.46 -10.92 -23.41
C LYS A 238 4.93 -10.82 -22.98
N THR A 239 5.17 -10.70 -21.67
CA THR A 239 6.48 -10.40 -21.08
C THR A 239 7.53 -11.46 -21.38
N THR A 240 8.73 -11.00 -21.72
CA THR A 240 9.99 -11.73 -21.47
C THR A 240 10.34 -11.56 -19.98
N GLU A 241 10.94 -12.58 -19.36
CA GLU A 241 11.11 -12.73 -17.89
C GLU A 241 11.81 -11.57 -17.13
N PHE A 242 12.47 -10.65 -17.84
CA PHE A 242 13.22 -9.54 -17.24
C PHE A 242 12.35 -8.37 -16.74
N ASP A 243 11.17 -8.13 -17.34
CA ASP A 243 10.31 -6.98 -16.98
C ASP A 243 9.46 -7.21 -15.71
N GLN A 244 9.46 -8.44 -15.17
CA GLN A 244 8.61 -8.83 -14.04
C GLN A 244 9.01 -8.21 -12.69
N GLN A 245 10.22 -7.66 -12.55
CA GLN A 245 10.68 -7.10 -11.27
C GLN A 245 10.10 -5.72 -10.94
N HIS A 246 9.46 -5.03 -11.90
CA HIS A 246 8.98 -3.66 -11.74
C HIS A 246 7.45 -3.50 -11.83
N ILE A 247 6.72 -4.60 -11.99
CA ILE A 247 5.28 -4.60 -12.14
C ILE A 247 4.62 -4.39 -10.78
N VAL A 248 3.84 -3.31 -10.63
CA VAL A 248 3.05 -3.08 -9.43
C VAL A 248 1.77 -3.92 -9.51
N THR A 249 1.76 -5.06 -8.81
CA THR A 249 0.55 -5.89 -8.58
C THR A 249 -0.31 -5.33 -7.44
N THR A 250 -1.58 -5.72 -7.38
CA THR A 250 -2.48 -5.36 -6.26
C THR A 250 -1.87 -5.74 -4.90
N GLU A 251 -1.27 -6.93 -4.80
CA GLU A 251 -0.61 -7.39 -3.59
C GLU A 251 0.60 -6.52 -3.24
N SER A 252 1.48 -6.27 -4.20
CA SER A 252 2.69 -5.47 -3.97
C SER A 252 2.36 -4.05 -3.56
N LEU A 253 1.29 -3.47 -4.10
CA LEU A 253 0.84 -2.13 -3.75
C LEU A 253 0.20 -2.11 -2.36
N LEU A 254 -0.66 -3.10 -2.05
CA LEU A 254 -1.25 -3.23 -0.71
C LEU A 254 -0.16 -3.38 0.36
N LEU A 255 0.87 -4.21 0.11
CA LEU A 255 1.99 -4.36 1.04
C LEU A 255 2.80 -3.07 1.21
N LYS A 256 2.88 -2.23 0.18
CA LYS A 256 3.58 -0.94 0.25
C LYS A 256 2.75 0.17 0.88
N VAL A 257 1.42 0.05 0.83
CA VAL A 257 0.45 1.01 1.39
C VAL A 257 0.19 0.70 2.87
N ALA A 258 0.30 -0.57 3.25
CA ALA A 258 -0.05 -1.03 4.57
C ALA A 258 1.18 -1.04 5.49
N PRO A 259 1.14 -0.39 6.67
CA PRO A 259 2.23 -0.45 7.62
C PRO A 259 2.40 -1.88 8.18
N VAL A 260 3.54 -2.14 8.84
CA VAL A 260 3.97 -3.48 9.30
C VAL A 260 2.85 -4.26 10.04
N PHE A 261 1.99 -3.58 10.80
CA PHE A 261 0.87 -4.18 11.53
C PHE A 261 -0.25 -4.76 10.65
N TYR A 262 -0.32 -4.39 9.37
CA TYR A 262 -1.28 -4.94 8.41
C TYR A 262 -0.64 -6.00 7.51
N VAL A 263 0.69 -6.06 7.45
CA VAL A 263 1.42 -7.05 6.65
C VAL A 263 1.07 -8.47 7.12
N GLU A 264 0.84 -8.70 8.42
CA GLU A 264 0.37 -9.99 8.92
C GLU A 264 -1.02 -10.38 8.37
N ILE A 265 -1.94 -9.42 8.23
CA ILE A 265 -3.27 -9.66 7.66
C ILE A 265 -3.18 -9.91 6.16
N LEU A 266 -2.30 -9.20 5.46
CA LEU A 266 -2.08 -9.37 4.02
C LEU A 266 -1.33 -10.66 3.69
N THR A 267 -0.45 -11.14 4.57
CA THR A 267 0.32 -12.39 4.41
C THR A 267 -0.42 -13.63 4.92
N CYS A 268 -1.42 -13.45 5.80
CA CYS A 268 -2.39 -14.50 6.10
C CYS A 268 -3.20 -14.80 4.84
N ARG A 269 -2.91 -15.94 4.20
CA ARG A 269 -3.68 -16.44 3.04
C ARG A 269 -5.12 -16.72 3.48
N PHE A 270 -6.02 -15.76 3.26
CA PHE A 270 -7.46 -15.99 3.18
C PHE A 270 -7.79 -16.78 1.91
#